data_AF-A0A0J8GBL8-F1
#
_entry.id   AF-A0A0J8GBL8-F1
#
_cell.length_a   1.000
_cell.length_b   1.000
_cell.length_c   1.000
_cell.angle_alpha   90.00
_cell.angle_beta   90.00
_cell.angle_gamma   90.00
#
_symmetry.space_group_name_H-M   'P 1'
#
loop_
_entity.id
_entity.type
_entity.pdbx_description
1 polymer ?
#
loop_
_entity_poly.entity_id
_entity_poly.type
_entity_poly.pdbx_seq_one_letter_code
_entity_poly.pdbx_strand_id
1 'polypeptide(L)'
;MATFTLLDKVIFENASSMELKDEYGKIIAFIKKEVHSDREKDNSYIYTSADGKIMGQIHRKNTGLKRFLLAEYEFNYGEERFYLKDKVGNSMLYFSVMAEFPDQKILIEENLNEDVDLHSNDERIASILTGDSFFTVSFSFEDSIRPHSNLFVLLVLMYFMLKIYKDETGVVDDIIDIFED
;
A
#
# COMPACT_ATOMS: atom_id res chain seq x y z
N MET A 1 -19.97 -3.86 1.35
CA MET A 1 -18.53 -3.70 1.04
C MET A 1 -18.41 -2.89 -0.22
N ALA A 2 -17.64 -1.82 -0.18
CA ALA A 2 -17.36 -0.96 -1.32
C ALA A 2 -16.04 -1.38 -1.97
N THR A 3 -16.02 -1.44 -3.30
CA THR A 3 -14.85 -1.86 -4.07
C THR A 3 -14.25 -0.69 -4.85
N PHE A 4 -12.92 -0.63 -4.87
CA PHE A 4 -12.15 0.36 -5.62
C PHE A 4 -11.09 -0.34 -6.45
N THR A 5 -10.78 0.20 -7.62
CA THR A 5 -9.77 -0.37 -8.51
C THR A 5 -8.70 0.67 -8.78
N LEU A 6 -7.44 0.24 -8.71
CA LEU A 6 -6.29 1.03 -9.12
C LEU A 6 -5.62 0.31 -10.28
N LEU A 7 -5.46 1.03 -11.39
CA LEU A 7 -4.73 0.54 -12.54
C LEU A 7 -3.27 0.96 -12.41
N ASP A 8 -2.41 0.02 -12.07
CA ASP A 8 -0.98 0.20 -11.92
C ASP A 8 -0.29 0.15 -13.30
N LYS A 9 -0.31 1.30 -13.98
CA LYS A 9 0.28 1.49 -15.30
C LYS A 9 1.77 1.85 -15.28
N VAL A 10 2.39 1.90 -14.10
CA VAL A 10 3.79 2.39 -13.96
C VAL A 10 4.77 1.48 -14.70
N ILE A 11 4.40 0.23 -14.95
CA ILE A 11 5.22 -0.76 -15.67
C ILE A 11 5.22 -0.51 -17.20
N PHE A 12 4.24 0.20 -17.78
CA PHE A 12 4.04 0.26 -19.25
C PHE A 12 4.07 1.65 -19.90
N GLU A 13 3.73 2.75 -19.22
CA GLU A 13 3.35 3.99 -19.95
C GLU A 13 4.11 5.29 -19.58
N ASN A 14 5.19 5.28 -18.78
CA ASN A 14 5.77 6.53 -18.24
C ASN A 14 4.73 7.43 -17.53
N ALA A 15 3.63 6.83 -17.02
CA ALA A 15 2.55 7.57 -16.38
C ALA A 15 3.03 8.15 -15.04
N SER A 16 2.87 9.46 -14.86
CA SER A 16 3.32 10.17 -13.65
C SER A 16 2.41 9.98 -12.43
N SER A 17 1.24 9.34 -12.61
CA SER A 17 0.25 9.06 -11.56
C SER A 17 -0.67 7.91 -11.96
N MET A 18 -1.16 7.16 -10.98
CA MET A 18 -2.15 6.09 -11.11
C MET A 18 -3.53 6.57 -10.63
N GLU A 19 -4.59 6.11 -11.28
CA GLU A 19 -5.96 6.48 -10.96
C GLU A 19 -6.62 5.43 -10.08
N LEU A 20 -7.12 5.83 -8.91
CA LEU A 20 -8.00 5.02 -8.07
C LEU A 20 -9.45 5.37 -8.42
N LYS A 21 -10.23 4.35 -8.80
CA LYS A 21 -11.62 4.48 -9.23
C LYS A 21 -12.55 3.69 -8.32
N ASP A 22 -13.78 4.16 -8.17
CA ASP A 22 -14.85 3.36 -7.57
C ASP A 22 -15.43 2.33 -8.56
N GLU A 23 -16.41 1.55 -8.10
CA GLU A 23 -17.12 0.55 -8.89
C GLU A 23 -17.87 1.12 -10.13
N TYR A 24 -18.15 2.42 -10.15
CA TYR A 24 -18.79 3.11 -11.27
C TYR A 24 -17.77 3.72 -12.25
N GLY A 25 -16.48 3.50 -12.01
CA GLY A 25 -15.39 4.05 -12.83
C GLY A 25 -15.11 5.54 -12.55
N LYS A 26 -15.71 6.13 -11.52
CA LYS A 26 -15.43 7.52 -11.13
C LYS A 26 -14.08 7.57 -10.45
N ILE A 27 -13.23 8.50 -10.88
CA ILE A 27 -11.94 8.76 -10.24
C ILE A 27 -12.18 9.34 -8.84
N ILE A 28 -11.65 8.64 -7.84
CA ILE A 28 -11.67 9.03 -6.44
C ILE A 28 -10.36 9.74 -6.08
N ALA A 29 -9.23 9.23 -6.58
CA ALA A 29 -7.92 9.79 -6.27
C ALA A 29 -6.86 9.47 -7.33
N PHE A 30 -5.75 10.18 -7.23
CA PHE A 30 -4.52 9.97 -7.96
C PHE A 30 -3.40 9.60 -6.98
N ILE A 31 -2.65 8.55 -7.30
CA ILE A 31 -1.48 8.13 -6.53
C ILE A 31 -0.23 8.40 -7.34
N LYS A 32 0.75 9.05 -6.74
CA LYS A 32 2.01 9.41 -7.38
C LYS A 32 3.20 8.98 -6.55
N LYS A 33 4.18 8.36 -7.21
CA LYS A 33 5.51 8.13 -6.63
C LYS A 33 6.26 9.45 -6.52
N GLU A 34 6.86 9.70 -5.37
CA GLU A 34 7.70 10.87 -5.12
C GLU A 34 9.15 10.43 -4.89
N VAL A 35 10.07 11.02 -5.65
CA VAL A 35 11.51 10.76 -5.53
C VAL A 35 12.14 11.98 -4.87
N HIS A 36 12.59 11.81 -3.63
CA HIS A 36 13.34 12.83 -2.91
C HIS A 36 14.84 12.60 -3.10
N SER A 37 15.58 13.66 -3.41
CA SER A 37 17.02 13.59 -3.65
C SER A 37 17.86 13.42 -2.37
N ASP A 38 17.28 13.71 -1.20
CA ASP A 38 17.91 13.67 0.13
C ASP A 38 17.51 12.47 1.00
N ARG A 39 16.65 11.58 0.48
CA ARG A 39 16.17 10.36 1.16
C ARG A 39 16.60 9.14 0.36
N GLU A 40 16.59 7.96 0.97
CA GLU A 40 16.87 6.72 0.24
C GLU A 40 15.93 6.65 -0.96
N LYS A 41 16.51 6.49 -2.15
CA LYS A 41 15.80 6.62 -3.41
C LYS A 41 14.53 5.77 -3.41
N ASP A 42 13.45 6.35 -3.93
CA ASP A 42 12.39 5.62 -4.62
C ASP A 42 11.27 4.92 -3.82
N ASN A 43 11.03 5.23 -2.54
CA ASN A 43 10.01 4.53 -1.74
C ASN A 43 8.97 5.43 -1.05
N SER A 44 8.57 6.55 -1.69
CA SER A 44 7.52 7.44 -1.18
C SER A 44 6.35 7.55 -2.16
N TYR A 45 5.13 7.54 -1.63
CA TYR A 45 3.90 7.66 -2.43
C TYR A 45 2.95 8.66 -1.80
N ILE A 46 2.36 9.51 -2.63
CA ILE A 46 1.38 10.52 -2.25
C ILE A 46 0.02 10.11 -2.80
N TYR A 47 -0.99 10.21 -1.95
CA TYR A 47 -2.40 10.13 -2.29
C TYR A 47 -2.99 11.53 -2.40
N THR A 48 -3.56 11.84 -3.56
CA THR A 48 -4.24 13.11 -3.84
C THR A 48 -5.68 12.83 -4.24
N SER A 49 -6.67 13.41 -3.56
CA SER A 49 -8.08 13.28 -3.96
C SER A 49 -8.35 13.89 -5.33
N ALA A 50 -9.45 13.52 -5.96
CA ALA A 50 -9.81 13.99 -7.30
C ALA A 50 -9.94 15.53 -7.44
N ASP A 51 -10.16 16.24 -6.32
CA ASP A 51 -10.19 17.70 -6.25
C ASP A 51 -8.79 18.36 -6.11
N GLY A 52 -7.72 17.56 -6.07
CA GLY A 52 -6.34 18.02 -5.99
C GLY A 52 -5.79 18.17 -4.56
N LYS A 53 -6.57 17.85 -3.52
CA LYS A 53 -6.09 17.91 -2.14
C LYS A 53 -5.20 16.71 -1.82
N ILE A 54 -4.01 16.97 -1.27
CA ILE A 54 -3.15 15.91 -0.71
C ILE A 54 -3.79 15.43 0.59
N MET A 55 -4.11 14.14 0.66
CA MET A 55 -4.78 13.55 1.82
C MET A 55 -3.79 12.76 2.69
N GLY A 56 -2.84 12.07 2.06
CA GLY A 56 -1.82 11.35 2.80
C GLY A 56 -0.60 11.01 1.97
N GLN A 57 0.46 10.65 2.69
CA GLN A 57 1.74 10.24 2.13
C GLN A 57 2.28 9.10 2.97
N ILE A 58 2.83 8.08 2.31
CA ILE A 58 3.59 7.04 2.99
C ILE A 58 5.02 7.05 2.47
N HIS A 59 5.98 6.79 3.35
CA HIS A 59 7.32 6.47 2.93
C HIS A 59 7.93 5.40 3.82
N ARG A 60 8.74 4.53 3.21
CA ARG A 60 9.62 3.64 3.96
C ARG A 60 10.82 4.42 4.48
N LYS A 61 11.16 4.25 5.75
CA LYS A 61 12.34 4.85 6.35
C LYS A 61 13.60 4.10 5.91
N ASN A 62 14.68 4.84 5.69
CA ASN A 62 16.00 4.25 5.47
C ASN A 62 16.57 3.74 6.79
N THR A 63 16.65 2.42 6.94
CA THR A 63 17.27 1.77 8.11
C THR A 63 18.64 1.17 7.77
N GLY A 64 19.20 1.47 6.59
CA GLY A 64 20.47 0.97 6.09
C GLY A 64 20.48 -0.56 5.99
N LEU A 65 21.51 -1.21 6.51
CA LEU A 65 21.63 -2.68 6.50
C LEU A 65 20.50 -3.39 7.29
N LYS A 66 19.80 -2.69 8.19
CA LYS A 66 18.66 -3.25 8.94
C LYS A 66 17.36 -3.31 8.12
N ARG A 67 17.34 -2.76 6.91
CA ARG A 67 16.13 -2.74 6.04
C ARG A 67 15.62 -4.13 5.69
N PHE A 68 16.52 -5.12 5.69
CA PHE A 68 16.22 -6.54 5.43
C PHE A 68 15.72 -7.29 6.68
N LEU A 69 15.79 -6.67 7.87
CA LEU A 69 15.43 -7.28 9.15
C LEU A 69 14.14 -6.70 9.73
N LEU A 70 13.93 -5.39 9.58
CA LEU A 70 12.74 -4.68 10.02
C LEU A 70 12.52 -3.45 9.12
N ALA A 71 11.47 -3.50 8.31
CA ALA A 71 10.97 -2.31 7.62
C ALA A 71 10.19 -1.43 8.61
N GLU A 72 10.42 -0.12 8.48
CA GLU A 72 9.65 0.91 9.16
C GLU A 72 9.07 1.87 8.13
N TYR A 73 7.83 2.28 8.35
CA TYR A 73 7.11 3.20 7.48
C TYR A 73 6.61 4.38 8.30
N GLU A 74 6.61 5.55 7.68
CA GLU A 74 5.93 6.74 8.19
C GLU A 74 4.75 7.05 7.28
N PHE A 75 3.57 7.11 7.87
CA PHE A 75 2.33 7.50 7.21
C PHE A 75 1.88 8.86 7.75
N ASN A 76 1.82 9.86 6.88
CA ASN A 76 1.30 11.18 7.19
C ASN A 76 -0.11 11.29 6.60
N TYR A 77 -1.06 11.78 7.40
CA TYR A 77 -2.44 12.02 6.98
C TYR A 77 -2.94 13.32 7.59
N GLY A 78 -3.20 14.34 6.75
CA GLY A 78 -3.41 15.70 7.23
C GLY A 78 -2.21 16.20 8.05
N GLU A 79 -2.44 16.58 9.31
CA GLU A 79 -1.38 16.99 10.25
C GLU A 79 -0.90 15.84 11.16
N GLU A 80 -1.52 14.66 11.03
CA GLU A 80 -1.20 13.50 11.85
C GLU A 80 -0.08 12.67 11.21
N ARG A 81 0.73 12.06 12.09
CA ARG A 81 1.82 11.17 11.70
C ARG A 81 1.73 9.88 12.47
N PHE A 82 1.77 8.78 11.73
CA PHE A 82 1.71 7.42 12.22
C PHE A 82 2.96 6.65 11.82
N TYR A 83 3.38 5.75 12.69
CA TYR A 83 4.53 4.88 12.45
C TYR A 83 4.05 3.45 12.34
N LEU A 84 4.43 2.80 11.25
CA LEU A 84 4.18 1.39 11.02
C LEU A 84 5.51 0.65 10.99
N LYS A 85 5.50 -0.60 11.44
CA LYS A 85 6.69 -1.45 11.43
C LYS A 85 6.31 -2.89 11.18
N ASP A 86 7.28 -3.64 10.67
CA ASP A 86 7.16 -5.07 10.53
C ASP A 86 6.82 -5.78 11.85
N LYS A 87 5.92 -6.75 11.76
CA LYS A 87 5.60 -7.66 12.86
C LYS A 87 6.73 -8.67 13.03
N VAL A 88 7.51 -8.46 14.08
CA VAL A 88 8.64 -9.31 14.45
C VAL A 88 8.22 -10.79 14.46
N GLY A 89 8.96 -11.62 13.72
CA GLY A 89 8.76 -13.07 13.62
C GLY A 89 7.93 -13.53 12.41
N ASN A 90 7.08 -12.67 11.84
CA ASN A 90 6.22 -13.02 10.69
C ASN A 90 6.72 -12.43 9.37
N SER A 91 7.27 -11.21 9.39
CA SER A 91 7.61 -10.44 8.19
C SER A 91 8.72 -11.04 7.30
N MET A 92 9.43 -12.06 7.77
CA MET A 92 10.42 -12.80 6.96
C MET A 92 9.80 -13.82 6.01
N LEU A 93 8.54 -14.22 6.23
CA LEU A 93 7.86 -15.26 5.44
C LEU A 93 6.74 -14.69 4.57
N TYR A 94 6.11 -13.61 5.02
CA TYR A 94 5.02 -12.92 4.32
C TYR A 94 4.91 -11.49 4.85
N PHE A 95 4.32 -10.60 4.07
CA PHE A 95 4.12 -9.20 4.43
C PHE A 95 3.22 -9.09 5.67
N SER A 96 3.72 -8.46 6.73
CA SER A 96 2.98 -8.27 7.97
C SER A 96 3.49 -7.02 8.69
N VAL A 97 2.61 -6.03 8.84
CA VAL A 97 2.92 -4.69 9.33
C VAL A 97 1.91 -4.29 10.40
N MET A 98 2.39 -3.69 11.49
CA MET A 98 1.56 -3.20 12.60
C MET A 98 1.74 -1.71 12.82
N ALA A 99 0.68 -1.07 13.31
CA ALA A 99 0.69 0.30 13.79
C ALA A 99 -0.21 0.46 15.02
N GLU A 100 0.14 1.39 15.90
CA GLU A 100 -0.74 1.83 16.99
C GLU A 100 -1.22 3.25 16.66
N PHE A 101 -2.53 3.38 16.43
CA PHE A 101 -3.21 4.67 16.33
C PHE A 101 -3.80 4.98 17.72
N PRO A 102 -4.15 6.25 18.03
CA PRO A 102 -4.61 6.65 19.37
C PRO A 102 -5.68 5.72 19.98
N ASP A 103 -6.63 5.24 19.18
CA ASP A 103 -7.78 4.45 19.64
C ASP A 103 -7.89 3.04 19.01
N GLN A 104 -6.90 2.63 18.21
CA GLN A 104 -6.98 1.35 17.50
C GLN A 104 -5.61 0.76 17.17
N LYS A 105 -5.52 -0.56 17.26
CA LYS A 105 -4.39 -1.32 16.75
C LYS A 105 -4.68 -1.71 15.31
N ILE A 106 -3.74 -1.39 14.43
CA ILE A 106 -3.82 -1.74 13.02
C ILE A 106 -2.84 -2.87 12.73
N LEU A 107 -3.32 -3.90 12.06
CA LEU A 107 -2.53 -4.99 11.51
C LEU A 107 -2.86 -5.11 10.04
N ILE A 108 -1.84 -5.11 9.19
CA ILE A 108 -1.95 -5.31 7.75
C ILE A 108 -1.09 -6.50 7.41
N GLU A 109 -1.68 -7.61 6.95
CA GLU A 109 -0.93 -8.84 6.69
C GLU A 109 -1.47 -9.63 5.49
N GLU A 110 -0.56 -10.31 4.80
CA GLU A 110 -0.93 -11.31 3.79
C GLU A 110 -1.69 -12.47 4.44
N ASN A 111 -2.79 -12.86 3.82
CA ASN A 111 -3.59 -14.01 4.22
C ASN A 111 -3.23 -15.26 3.38
N LEU A 112 -3.91 -16.37 3.64
CA LEU A 112 -3.62 -17.65 2.96
C LEU A 112 -3.87 -17.65 1.44
N ASN A 113 -4.62 -16.67 0.93
CA ASN A 113 -4.88 -16.50 -0.50
C ASN A 113 -3.91 -15.49 -1.13
N GLU A 114 -2.87 -15.06 -0.41
CA GLU A 114 -1.90 -14.03 -0.82
C GLU A 114 -2.48 -12.61 -1.00
N ASP A 115 -3.79 -12.44 -0.75
CA ASP A 115 -4.43 -11.15 -0.55
C ASP A 115 -3.92 -10.51 0.75
N VAL A 116 -4.05 -9.18 0.89
CA VAL A 116 -3.63 -8.46 2.10
C VAL A 116 -4.82 -7.93 2.87
N ASP A 117 -4.99 -8.36 4.11
CA ASP A 117 -6.07 -7.92 4.98
C ASP A 117 -5.62 -6.77 5.89
N LEU A 118 -6.49 -5.78 6.09
CA LEU A 118 -6.37 -4.75 7.11
C LEU A 118 -7.35 -5.04 8.25
N HIS A 119 -6.79 -5.23 9.44
CA HIS A 119 -7.50 -5.40 10.68
C HIS A 119 -7.41 -4.15 11.54
N SER A 120 -8.53 -3.76 12.15
CA SER A 120 -8.58 -2.80 13.25
C SER A 120 -9.11 -3.51 14.49
N ASN A 121 -8.34 -3.51 15.58
CA ASN A 121 -8.70 -4.19 16.83
C ASN A 121 -9.18 -5.65 16.62
N ASP A 122 -8.41 -6.41 15.82
CA ASP A 122 -8.65 -7.81 15.45
C ASP A 122 -9.80 -8.08 14.45
N GLU A 123 -10.61 -7.06 14.12
CA GLU A 123 -11.66 -7.17 13.10
C GLU A 123 -11.13 -6.79 11.71
N ARG A 124 -11.35 -7.66 10.72
CA ARG A 124 -10.96 -7.36 9.33
C ARG A 124 -11.96 -6.39 8.71
N ILE A 125 -11.48 -5.19 8.38
CA ILE A 125 -12.33 -4.11 7.88
C ILE A 125 -12.06 -3.73 6.42
N ALA A 126 -10.97 -4.24 5.84
CA ALA A 126 -10.64 -4.02 4.44
C ALA A 126 -9.62 -5.05 3.93
N SER A 127 -9.50 -5.17 2.61
CA SER A 127 -8.56 -6.07 1.94
C SER A 127 -8.04 -5.48 0.62
N ILE A 128 -6.79 -5.79 0.27
CA ILE A 128 -6.22 -5.66 -1.06
C ILE A 128 -6.35 -7.03 -1.72
N LEU A 129 -7.12 -7.10 -2.80
CA LEU A 129 -7.30 -8.30 -3.59
C LEU A 129 -6.24 -8.31 -4.70
N THR A 130 -5.32 -9.26 -4.63
CA THR A 130 -4.14 -9.34 -5.50
C THR A 130 -4.31 -10.29 -6.69
N GLY A 131 -5.52 -10.84 -6.90
CA GLY A 131 -5.81 -11.87 -7.91
C GLY A 131 -5.41 -11.53 -9.36
N ASP A 132 -5.00 -12.57 -10.10
CA ASP A 132 -4.63 -12.84 -11.51
C ASP A 132 -4.29 -11.73 -12.53
N SER A 133 -4.68 -10.47 -12.34
CA SER A 133 -4.33 -9.37 -13.24
C SER A 133 -3.17 -8.56 -12.68
N PHE A 134 -2.00 -8.69 -13.30
CA PHE A 134 -0.76 -8.00 -12.91
C PHE A 134 -0.85 -6.46 -12.81
N PHE A 135 -1.88 -5.85 -13.42
CA PHE A 135 -1.99 -4.38 -13.54
C PHE A 135 -3.16 -3.78 -12.79
N THR A 136 -4.13 -4.58 -12.36
CA THR A 136 -5.34 -4.05 -11.71
C THR A 136 -5.41 -4.61 -10.32
N VAL A 137 -5.16 -3.75 -9.32
CA VAL A 137 -5.39 -4.11 -7.92
C VAL A 137 -6.77 -3.64 -7.50
N SER A 138 -7.49 -4.51 -6.80
CA SER A 138 -8.78 -4.17 -6.22
C SER A 138 -8.66 -4.01 -4.71
N PHE A 139 -9.35 -3.03 -4.16
CA PHE A 139 -9.47 -2.81 -2.73
C PHE A 139 -10.92 -3.02 -2.34
N SER A 140 -11.16 -3.79 -1.29
CA SER A 140 -12.47 -3.99 -0.69
C SER A 140 -12.49 -3.38 0.70
N PHE A 141 -13.47 -2.53 0.97
CA PHE A 141 -13.63 -1.89 2.28
C PHE A 141 -15.01 -2.20 2.85
N GLU A 142 -15.09 -2.34 4.17
CA GLU A 142 -16.37 -2.27 4.85
C GLU A 142 -17.06 -0.93 4.61
N ASP A 143 -18.40 -0.93 4.61
CA ASP A 143 -19.20 0.27 4.33
C ASP A 143 -19.03 1.37 5.39
N SER A 144 -18.50 1.00 6.57
CA SER A 144 -18.13 1.91 7.66
C SER A 144 -16.89 2.76 7.31
N ILE A 145 -16.02 2.27 6.42
CA ILE A 145 -14.77 2.94 6.03
C ILE A 145 -15.05 3.89 4.87
N ARG A 146 -15.12 5.18 5.20
CA ARG A 146 -15.41 6.22 4.21
C ARG A 146 -14.22 6.44 3.27
N PRO A 147 -14.48 6.73 1.97
CA PRO A 147 -13.45 7.21 1.07
C PRO A 147 -12.69 8.39 1.66
N HIS A 148 -11.37 8.38 1.46
CA HIS A 148 -10.43 9.36 1.98
C HIS A 148 -10.25 9.39 3.51
N SER A 149 -10.87 8.51 4.30
CA SER A 149 -10.50 8.36 5.71
C SER A 149 -9.03 7.90 5.86
N ASN A 150 -8.44 8.07 7.04
CA ASN A 150 -7.05 7.68 7.29
C ASN A 150 -6.80 6.19 6.98
N LEU A 151 -7.69 5.28 7.37
CA LEU A 151 -7.57 3.84 7.10
C LEU A 151 -7.74 3.52 5.61
N PHE A 152 -8.65 4.22 4.94
CA PHE A 152 -8.82 4.10 3.49
C PHE A 152 -7.53 4.48 2.76
N VAL A 153 -6.99 5.67 3.07
CA VAL A 153 -5.77 6.19 2.44
C VAL A 153 -4.57 5.32 2.79
N LEU A 154 -4.47 4.87 4.05
CA LEU A 154 -3.41 3.97 4.50
C LEU A 154 -3.38 2.70 3.66
N LEU A 155 -4.50 1.98 3.53
CA LEU A 155 -4.49 0.70 2.82
C LEU A 155 -4.13 0.86 1.34
N VAL A 156 -4.66 1.89 0.69
CA VAL A 156 -4.31 2.22 -0.71
C VAL A 156 -2.82 2.46 -0.86
N LEU A 157 -2.20 3.19 0.07
CA LEU A 157 -0.76 3.48 0.03
C LEU A 157 0.10 2.26 0.44
N MET A 158 -0.43 1.38 1.28
CA MET A 158 0.25 0.16 1.72
C MET A 158 0.42 -0.88 0.62
N TYR A 159 -0.43 -0.85 -0.41
CA TYR A 159 -0.20 -1.60 -1.65
C TYR A 159 1.22 -1.37 -2.23
N PHE A 160 1.71 -0.13 -2.20
CA PHE A 160 3.04 0.15 -2.73
C PHE A 160 4.16 -0.34 -1.83
N MET A 161 3.93 -0.40 -0.52
CA MET A 161 4.87 -0.99 0.42
C MET A 161 4.95 -2.50 0.24
N LEU A 162 3.81 -3.15 -0.02
CA LEU A 162 3.74 -4.55 -0.43
C LEU A 162 4.52 -4.80 -1.73
N LYS A 163 4.37 -3.94 -2.74
CA LYS A 163 5.15 -4.05 -4.00
C LYS A 163 6.65 -4.01 -3.75
N ILE A 164 7.13 -3.06 -2.95
CA ILE A 164 8.55 -2.95 -2.62
C ILE A 164 9.02 -4.20 -1.86
N TYR A 165 8.21 -4.71 -0.94
CA TYR A 165 8.51 -5.94 -0.20
C TYR A 165 8.65 -7.15 -1.13
N LYS A 166 7.71 -7.34 -2.07
CA LYS A 166 7.75 -8.45 -3.04
C LYS A 166 8.95 -8.35 -3.99
N ASP A 167 9.32 -7.14 -4.41
CA ASP A 167 10.52 -6.87 -5.21
C ASP A 167 11.81 -7.25 -4.45
N GLU A 168 11.94 -6.84 -3.18
CA GLU A 168 13.14 -7.13 -2.37
C GLU A 168 13.31 -8.60 -1.97
N THR A 169 12.21 -9.34 -1.88
CA THR A 169 12.22 -10.76 -1.51
C THR A 169 12.41 -11.69 -2.71
N GLY A 170 12.54 -11.14 -3.93
CA GLY A 170 12.69 -11.93 -5.16
C GLY A 170 11.42 -12.67 -5.59
N VAL A 171 10.27 -12.41 -4.94
CA VAL A 171 8.97 -12.96 -5.33
C VAL A 171 8.55 -12.44 -6.73
N VAL A 172 9.15 -11.34 -7.18
CA VAL A 172 8.94 -10.77 -8.52
C VAL A 172 9.78 -11.46 -9.61
N ASP A 173 10.93 -12.04 -9.28
CA ASP A 173 11.86 -12.59 -10.28
C ASP A 173 11.36 -13.89 -10.94
N ASP A 174 10.53 -14.69 -10.26
CA ASP A 174 9.90 -15.89 -10.84
C ASP A 174 8.88 -15.56 -11.96
N ILE A 175 8.52 -14.29 -12.14
CA ILE A 175 7.49 -13.83 -13.09
C ILE A 175 8.13 -13.31 -14.39
N ILE A 176 9.33 -12.72 -14.35
CA ILE A 176 10.00 -12.16 -15.55
C ILE A 176 10.44 -13.28 -16.50
N ASP A 177 10.88 -14.42 -15.97
CA ASP A 177 11.29 -15.59 -16.77
C ASP A 177 10.14 -16.23 -17.57
N ILE A 178 8.87 -15.91 -17.28
CA ILE A 178 7.70 -16.41 -18.02
C ILE A 178 7.39 -15.53 -19.25
N PHE A 179 7.92 -14.31 -19.33
CA PHE A 179 7.66 -13.37 -20.43
C PHE A 179 8.82 -13.23 -21.42
N GLU A 180 9.91 -13.98 -21.24
CA GLU A 180 11.05 -14.02 -22.17
C GLU A 180 11.05 -15.21 -23.16
N ASP A 181 10.01 -16.07 -23.16
CA ASP A 181 9.82 -17.17 -24.13
C ASP A 181 8.68 -16.95 -25.14
#